data_AF-A0A0N0A9M3-F1
#
_entry.id   AF-A0A0N0A9M3-F1
#
_cell.length_a   1.000
_cell.length_b   1.000
_cell.length_c   1.000
_cell.angle_alpha   90.00
_cell.angle_beta   90.00
_cell.angle_gamma   90.00
#
_symmetry.space_group_name_H-M   'P 1'
#
loop_
_entity.id
_entity.type
_entity.pdbx_description
1 polymer ?
#
loop_
_entity_poly.entity_id
_entity_poly.type
_entity_poly.pdbx_seq_one_letter_code
_entity_poly.pdbx_strand_id
1 'polypeptide(L)' 'MIKLERSAEEERTKLAGLTGEAHDTQWRRWREAAEKVQAAVTAHAEASGASRYELEQAVKKGVRHAQEDPAVE' A
#
# COMPACT_ATOMS: atom_id res chain seq x y z
N MET A 1 -4.88 -4.09 -6.34
CA MET A 1 -4.31 -2.84 -5.81
C MET A 1 -4.57 -2.68 -4.31
N ILE A 2 -5.82 -2.74 -3.82
CA ILE A 2 -6.13 -2.62 -2.37
C ILE A 2 -5.34 -3.62 -1.49
N LYS A 3 -5.27 -4.91 -1.88
CA LYS A 3 -4.45 -5.90 -1.15
C LYS A 3 -2.94 -5.56 -1.11
N LEU A 4 -2.41 -4.96 -2.18
CA LEU A 4 -0.99 -4.57 -2.26
C LEU A 4 -0.71 -3.37 -1.34
N GLU A 5 -1.60 -2.37 -1.35
CA GLU A 5 -1.49 -1.20 -0.47
C GLU A 5 -1.65 -1.60 1.00
N ARG A 6 -2.55 -2.55 1.32
CA ARG A 6 -2.66 -3.11 2.66
C ARG A 6 -1.34 -3.75 3.11
N SER A 7 -0.73 -4.60 2.28
CA SER A 7 0.56 -5.21 2.62
C SER A 7 1.67 -4.17 2.79
N ALA A 8 1.66 -3.09 2.01
CA ALA A 8 2.58 -1.98 2.23
C ALA A 8 2.33 -1.29 3.59
N GLU A 9 1.08 -1.04 3.98
CA GLU A 9 0.77 -0.45 5.30
C GLU A 9 1.12 -1.38 6.48
N GLU A 10 0.97 -2.70 6.32
CA GLU A 10 1.39 -3.68 7.32
C GLU A 10 2.92 -3.64 7.52
N GLU A 11 3.69 -3.62 6.43
CA GLU A 11 5.15 -3.51 6.50
C GLU A 11 5.59 -2.15 7.07
N ARG A 12 4.82 -1.08 6.83
CA ARG A 12 5.05 0.24 7.44
C ARG A 12 4.80 0.22 8.94
N THR A 13 3.73 -0.43 9.39
CA THR A 13 3.41 -0.55 10.81
C THR A 13 4.50 -1.32 11.55
N LYS A 14 5.08 -2.36 10.93
CA LYS A 14 6.20 -3.12 11.48
C LYS A 14 7.50 -2.30 11.63
N LEU A 15 7.63 -1.15 10.97
CA LEU A 15 8.77 -0.24 11.20
C LEU A 15 8.70 0.42 12.57
N ALA A 16 7.50 0.55 13.16
CA ALA A 16 7.33 1.21 14.44
C ALA A 16 8.09 0.44 15.54
N GLY A 17 9.01 1.13 16.22
CA GLY A 17 9.80 0.57 17.30
C GLY A 17 11.04 -0.23 16.86
N LEU A 18 11.30 -0.39 15.56
CA LEU A 18 12.56 -0.96 15.07
C LEU A 18 13.66 0.10 15.01
N THR A 19 14.90 -0.32 15.28
CA THR A 19 16.11 0.51 15.14
C THR A 19 17.24 -0.27 14.47
N GLY A 20 18.22 0.44 13.92
CA GLY A 20 19.40 -0.15 13.28
C GLY A 20 19.07 -1.07 12.11
N GLU A 21 19.82 -2.17 11.96
CA GLU A 21 19.73 -3.07 10.80
C GLU A 21 18.35 -3.73 10.60
N ALA A 22 17.62 -3.96 11.70
CA ALA A 22 16.25 -4.47 11.65
C ALA A 22 15.29 -3.45 11.01
N HIS A 23 15.46 -2.16 11.33
CA HIS A 23 14.71 -1.07 10.69
C HIS A 23 15.05 -0.97 9.20
N ASP A 24 16.33 -1.00 8.82
CA ASP A 24 16.75 -0.95 7.41
C ASP A 24 16.22 -2.13 6.58
N THR A 25 16.19 -3.33 7.16
CA THR A 25 15.65 -4.52 6.50
C THR A 25 14.14 -4.40 6.31
N GLN A 26 13.43 -3.99 7.35
CA GLN A 26 11.99 -3.78 7.29
C GLN A 26 11.62 -2.63 6.35
N TRP A 27 12.46 -1.61 6.26
CA TRP A 27 12.23 -0.44 5.40
C TRP A 27 12.40 -0.79 3.93
N ARG A 28 13.37 -1.65 3.59
CA ARG A 28 13.51 -2.18 2.22
C ARG A 28 12.27 -2.98 1.80
N ARG A 29 11.74 -3.84 2.68
CA ARG A 29 10.50 -4.59 2.42
C ARG A 29 9.30 -3.67 2.21
N TRP A 30 9.15 -2.66 3.05
CA TRP A 30 8.13 -1.64 2.90
C TRP A 30 8.26 -0.90 1.57
N ARG A 31 9.48 -0.47 1.21
CA ARG A 31 9.76 0.24 -0.05
C ARG A 31 9.39 -0.63 -1.26
N GLU A 32 9.82 -1.89 -1.30
CA GLU A 32 9.48 -2.81 -2.39
C GLU A 32 7.96 -3.02 -2.53
N ALA A 33 7.25 -3.10 -1.42
CA ALA A 33 5.79 -3.19 -1.44
C ALA A 33 5.14 -1.90 -1.97
N ALA A 34 5.62 -0.73 -1.55
CA ALA A 34 5.14 0.56 -2.03
C ALA A 34 5.40 0.77 -3.53
N GLU A 35 6.57 0.34 -4.03
CA GLU A 35 6.91 0.38 -5.46
C GLU A 35 5.94 -0.47 -6.30
N LYS A 36 5.59 -1.67 -5.82
CA LYS A 36 4.59 -2.54 -6.48
C LYS A 36 3.21 -1.89 -6.55
N VAL A 37 2.81 -1.16 -5.51
CA VAL A 37 1.53 -0.41 -5.53
C VAL A 37 1.59 0.71 -6.56
N GLN A 38 2.63 1.54 -6.54
CA GLN A 38 2.79 2.65 -7.49
C GLN A 38 2.83 2.16 -8.94
N ALA A 39 3.53 1.07 -9.21
CA ALA A 39 3.55 0.43 -10.52
C ALA A 39 2.16 -0.04 -10.95
N ALA A 40 1.41 -0.70 -10.05
CA ALA A 40 0.06 -1.17 -10.34
C ALA A 40 -0.93 -0.02 -10.58
N VAL A 41 -0.85 1.05 -9.78
CA VAL A 41 -1.68 2.26 -9.95
C VAL A 41 -1.35 2.96 -11.28
N THR A 42 -0.06 3.04 -11.64
CA THR A 42 0.38 3.65 -12.90
C THR A 42 -0.11 2.83 -14.10
N ALA A 43 0.11 1.52 -14.10
CA ALA A 43 -0.36 0.64 -15.18
C ALA A 43 -1.89 0.67 -15.33
N HIS A 44 -2.63 0.75 -14.21
CA HIS A 44 -4.09 0.87 -14.27
C HIS A 44 -4.54 2.23 -14.80
N ALA A 45 -3.91 3.32 -14.37
CA ALA A 45 -4.18 4.67 -14.87
C ALA A 45 -3.98 4.78 -16.39
N GLU A 46 -2.86 4.23 -16.90
CA GLU A 46 -2.57 4.19 -18.33
C GLU A 46 -3.59 3.35 -19.10
N ALA A 47 -3.95 2.16 -18.58
CA ALA A 47 -4.90 1.27 -19.23
C ALA A 47 -6.34 1.80 -19.25
N SER A 48 -6.76 2.50 -18.19
CA SER A 48 -8.13 3.01 -18.06
C SER A 48 -8.29 4.47 -18.49
N GLY A 49 -7.19 5.16 -18.85
CA GLY A 49 -7.18 6.60 -19.09
C GLY A 49 -7.57 7.43 -17.87
N ALA A 50 -7.48 6.86 -16.67
CA ALA A 50 -7.90 7.53 -15.44
C ALA A 50 -6.76 8.32 -14.81
N SER A 51 -7.11 9.30 -13.97
CA SER A 51 -6.11 10.02 -13.19
C SER A 51 -5.43 9.10 -12.17
N ARG A 52 -4.11 8.94 -12.29
CA ARG A 52 -3.27 8.22 -11.32
C ARG A 52 -3.53 8.67 -9.89
N TYR A 53 -3.72 9.98 -9.69
CA TYR A 53 -3.99 10.56 -8.39
C TYR A 53 -5.33 10.09 -7.80
N GLU A 54 -6.38 10.07 -8.60
CA GLU A 54 -7.70 9.61 -8.13
C GLU A 54 -7.70 8.11 -7.81
N LEU A 55 -6.99 7.32 -8.62
CA LEU A 55 -6.81 5.89 -8.36
C LEU A 55 -6.02 5.64 -7.07
N GLU A 56 -4.94 6.38 -6.83
CA GLU A 56 -4.19 6.27 -5.59
C GLU A 56 -5.07 6.62 -4.37
N GLN A 57 -5.85 7.70 -4.46
CA GLN A 57 -6.79 8.09 -3.41
C GLN A 57 -7.87 7.03 -3.18
N ALA A 58 -8.40 6.43 -4.26
CA ALA A 58 -9.38 5.36 -4.17
C ALA A 58 -8.80 4.09 -3.53
N VAL A 59 -7.56 3.73 -3.87
CA VAL A 59 -6.85 2.59 -3.28
C VAL A 59 -6.61 2.83 -1.78
N LYS A 60 -6.13 4.01 -1.38
CA LYS A 60 -5.93 4.40 0.02
C LYS A 60 -7.24 4.37 0.81
N LYS A 61 -8.32 4.95 0.25
CA LYS A 61 -9.66 4.88 0.86
C LYS A 61 -10.13 3.44 1.00
N GLY A 62 -9.95 2.62 -0.04
CA GLY A 62 -10.31 1.20 -0.01
C GLY A 62 -9.57 0.41 1.06
N VAL A 63 -8.29 0.71 1.29
CA VAL A 63 -7.51 0.09 2.38
C VAL A 63 -8.00 0.54 3.74
N ARG A 64 -8.29 1.84 3.93
CA ARG A 64 -8.85 2.36 5.18
C ARG A 64 -10.21 1.72 5.50
N HIS A 65 -11.13 1.73 4.53
CA HIS A 65 -12.45 1.12 4.71
C HIS A 65 -12.38 -0.39 4.92
N ALA A 66 -11.49 -1.10 4.23
CA ALA A 66 -11.33 -2.54 4.43
C ALA A 66 -10.51 -2.91 5.69
N GLN A 67 -9.97 -1.93 6.41
CA GLN A 67 -9.45 -2.07 7.79
C GLN A 67 -10.52 -1.72 8.83
N GLU A 68 -11.46 -0.82 8.50
CA GLU A 68 -12.64 -0.47 9.31
C GLU A 68 -13.75 -1.53 9.24
N ASP A 69 -13.83 -2.31 8.15
CA ASP A 69 -14.72 -3.47 7.97
C ASP A 69 -13.96 -4.80 8.18
N PRO A 70 -13.83 -5.31 9.41
CA PRO A 70 -13.57 -6.73 9.68
C PRO A 70 -14.86 -7.55 9.84
N ALA A 71 -16.05 -6.99 9.56
CA ALA A 71 -17.33 -7.65 9.79
C ALA A 71 -18.22 -7.67 8.53
N VAL A 72 -17.97 -8.61 7.63
CA VAL A 72 -19.04 -9.33 6.94
C VAL A 72 -18.68 -10.81 6.94
N GLU A 73 -19.35 -11.52 7.85
CA GLU A 73 -19.62 -12.96 7.81
C GLU A 73 -20.33 -13.35 6.49
#